data_AF-A0A839IZX5-F1
#
_entry.id   AF-A0A839IZX5-F1
#
_cell.length_a   1.000
_cell.length_b   1.000
_cell.length_c   1.000
_cell.angle_alpha   90.00
_cell.angle_beta   90.00
_cell.angle_gamma   90.00
#
_symmetry.space_group_name_H-M   'P 1'
#
loop_
_entity.id
_entity.type
_entity.pdbx_description
1 polymer ?
#
loop_
_entity_poly.entity_id
_entity_poly.type
_entity_poly.pdbx_seq_one_letter_code
_entity_poly.pdbx_strand_id
1 'polypeptide(L)'
;MSQNKRKQLKSKAVNRLLVPFLSFCSKQPLPRLHRWGRWLGQVLYWMNGRNIQVTRTNLALCYHQLSDDAREQKVRASTLQTANMGLELGWS
;
A
#
# COMPACT_ATOMS: atom_id res chain seq x y z
N MET A 1 -1.15 -18.68 -38.24
CA MET A 1 -0.12 -18.20 -37.28
C MET A 1 -0.69 -18.26 -35.86
N SER A 2 -0.29 -19.28 -35.08
CA SER A 2 -1.00 -19.75 -33.87
C SER A 2 -1.02 -18.75 -32.71
N GLN A 3 -2.19 -18.54 -32.09
CA GLN A 3 -2.43 -17.63 -30.95
C GLN A 3 -1.48 -17.85 -29.77
N ASN A 4 -0.91 -19.04 -29.65
CA ASN A 4 -0.02 -19.44 -28.56
C ASN A 4 1.32 -18.65 -28.56
N LYS A 5 1.83 -18.27 -29.75
CA LYS A 5 3.05 -17.45 -29.86
C LYS A 5 2.87 -16.03 -29.32
N ARG A 6 1.68 -15.44 -29.46
CA ARG A 6 1.39 -14.07 -28.97
C ARG A 6 1.32 -13.99 -27.44
N LYS A 7 0.73 -15.00 -26.78
CA LYS A 7 0.72 -15.09 -25.31
C LYS A 7 2.13 -15.29 -24.74
N GLN A 8 2.93 -16.16 -25.34
CA GLN A 8 4.33 -16.36 -24.95
C GLN A 8 5.20 -15.10 -25.14
N LEU A 9 5.02 -14.35 -26.24
CA LEU A 9 5.73 -13.09 -26.46
C LEU A 9 5.32 -12.00 -25.45
N LYS A 10 4.03 -11.89 -25.12
CA LYS A 10 3.56 -10.98 -24.07
C LYS A 10 4.11 -11.36 -22.69
N SER A 11 4.08 -12.63 -22.32
CA SER A 11 4.64 -13.13 -21.06
C SER A 11 6.16 -12.87 -20.98
N LYS A 12 6.91 -13.11 -22.06
CA LYS A 12 8.34 -12.81 -22.09
C LYS A 12 8.62 -11.32 -22.00
N ALA A 13 7.84 -10.47 -22.67
CA ALA A 13 7.98 -9.01 -22.58
C ALA A 13 7.63 -8.48 -21.18
N VAL A 14 6.56 -9.01 -20.57
CA VAL A 14 6.15 -8.71 -19.20
C VAL A 14 7.21 -9.17 -18.21
N ASN A 15 7.76 -10.39 -18.34
CA ASN A 15 8.87 -10.85 -17.50
C ASN A 15 10.14 -10.01 -17.67
N ARG A 16 10.44 -9.55 -18.90
CA ARG A 16 11.62 -8.73 -19.18
C ARG A 16 11.53 -7.33 -18.56
N LEU A 17 10.32 -6.85 -18.27
CA LEU A 17 10.06 -5.57 -17.58
C LEU A 17 9.83 -5.75 -16.08
N LEU A 18 9.16 -6.83 -15.66
CA LEU A 18 8.88 -7.14 -14.26
C LEU A 18 10.14 -7.40 -13.46
N VAL A 19 11.06 -8.23 -13.99
CA VAL A 19 12.31 -8.58 -13.27
C VAL A 19 13.16 -7.35 -12.94
N PRO A 20 13.46 -6.43 -13.88
CA PRO A 20 14.21 -5.22 -13.55
C PRO A 20 13.40 -4.25 -12.68
N PHE A 21 12.07 -4.17 -12.83
CA PHE A 21 11.22 -3.35 -11.97
C PHE A 21 11.25 -3.83 -10.52
N LEU A 22 11.04 -5.13 -10.29
CA LEU A 22 11.11 -5.73 -8.96
C LEU A 22 12.53 -5.62 -8.36
N SER A 23 13.57 -5.81 -9.17
CA SER A 23 14.97 -5.62 -8.74
C SER A 23 15.27 -4.15 -8.39
N PHE A 24 14.65 -3.21 -9.09
CA PHE A 24 14.74 -1.79 -8.77
C PHE A 24 14.02 -1.46 -7.46
N CYS A 25 12.82 -2.01 -7.26
CA CYS A 25 12.05 -1.86 -6.02
C CYS A 25 12.76 -2.45 -4.81
N SER A 26 13.36 -3.64 -4.95
CA SER A 26 14.07 -4.31 -3.84
C SER A 26 15.39 -3.62 -3.44
N LYS A 27 15.97 -2.82 -4.34
CA LYS A 27 17.18 -2.02 -4.07
C LYS A 27 16.87 -0.60 -3.57
N GLN A 28 15.59 -0.24 -3.41
CA GLN A 28 15.29 1.09 -2.89
C GLN A 28 15.62 1.18 -1.40
N PRO A 29 16.33 2.24 -0.98
CA PRO A 29 16.62 2.44 0.42
C PRO A 29 15.34 2.77 1.20
N LEU A 30 15.26 2.27 2.44
CA LEU A 30 14.14 2.45 3.38
C LEU A 30 13.53 3.87 3.42
N PRO A 31 14.30 4.98 3.40
CA PRO A 31 13.73 6.31 3.39
C PRO A 31 12.83 6.61 2.17
N ARG A 32 13.11 6.00 1.01
CA ARG A 32 12.27 6.14 -0.19
C ARG A 32 11.00 5.31 -0.08
N LEU A 33 11.10 4.10 0.46
CA LEU A 33 9.94 3.24 0.77
C LEU A 33 9.00 3.94 1.74
N HIS A 34 9.51 4.56 2.81
CA HIS A 34 8.69 5.37 3.71
C HIS A 34 8.05 6.58 3.03
N ARG A 35 8.75 7.22 2.08
CA ARG A 35 8.17 8.34 1.32
C ARG A 35 7.00 7.88 0.45
N TRP A 36 7.16 6.72 -0.19
CA TRP A 36 6.09 6.08 -0.96
C TRP A 36 4.95 5.61 -0.06
N GLY A 37 5.24 5.03 1.10
CA GLY A 37 4.22 4.57 2.04
C GLY A 37 3.44 5.72 2.69
N ARG A 38 4.09 6.88 2.91
CA ARG A 38 3.38 8.12 3.28
C ARG A 38 2.42 8.57 2.20
N TRP A 39 2.87 8.63 0.95
CA TRP A 39 2.03 9.03 -0.18
C TRP A 39 0.87 8.05 -0.38
N LEU A 40 1.17 6.75 -0.37
CA LEU A 40 0.18 5.68 -0.52
C LEU A 40 -0.82 5.68 0.65
N GLY A 41 -0.35 5.85 1.88
CA GLY A 41 -1.19 5.99 3.07
C GLY A 41 -2.13 7.20 2.97
N GLN A 42 -1.66 8.32 2.43
CA GLN A 42 -2.49 9.51 2.20
C GLN A 42 -3.57 9.24 1.15
N VAL A 43 -3.22 8.58 0.04
CA VAL A 43 -4.17 8.21 -1.02
C VAL A 43 -5.22 7.25 -0.49
N LEU A 44 -4.80 6.20 0.22
CA LEU A 44 -5.70 5.24 0.87
C LEU A 44 -6.62 5.95 1.85
N TYR A 45 -6.08 6.88 2.65
CA TYR A 45 -6.85 7.72 3.55
C TYR A 45 -7.95 8.48 2.84
N TRP A 46 -7.61 9.12 1.72
CA TRP A 46 -8.52 9.96 0.97
C TRP A 46 -9.61 9.16 0.22
N MET A 47 -9.27 7.96 -0.25
CA MET A 47 -10.24 7.03 -0.85
C MET A 47 -11.32 6.55 0.14
N ASN A 48 -11.10 6.75 1.45
CA ASN A 48 -12.07 6.44 2.49
C ASN A 48 -12.70 5.04 2.39
N GLY A 49 -11.89 4.06 1.96
CA GLY A 49 -12.35 2.71 1.67
C GLY A 49 -12.80 1.94 2.91
N ARG A 50 -13.33 0.73 2.69
CA ARG A 50 -13.81 -0.17 3.76
C ARG A 50 -12.81 -0.35 4.91
N ASN A 51 -11.52 -0.48 4.61
CA ASN A 51 -10.49 -0.64 5.63
C ASN A 51 -10.44 0.54 6.62
N ILE A 52 -10.65 1.76 6.14
CA ILE A 52 -10.63 2.97 6.98
C ILE A 52 -11.87 3.04 7.86
N GLN A 53 -13.01 2.65 7.31
CA GLN A 53 -14.25 2.58 8.10
C GLN A 53 -14.09 1.57 9.24
N VAL A 54 -13.49 0.40 8.96
CA VAL A 54 -13.17 -0.60 9.99
C VAL A 54 -12.18 -0.02 11.01
N THR A 55 -11.11 0.65 10.59
CA THR A 55 -10.16 1.30 11.51
C THR A 55 -10.84 2.35 12.39
N ARG A 56 -11.75 3.17 11.84
CA ARG A 56 -12.53 4.15 12.61
C ARG A 56 -13.41 3.46 13.66
N THR A 57 -14.16 2.44 13.27
CA THR A 57 -15.01 1.69 14.20
C THR A 57 -14.17 1.05 15.31
N ASN A 58 -13.07 0.39 14.96
CA ASN A 58 -12.18 -0.23 15.93
C ASN A 58 -11.61 0.80 16.91
N LEU A 59 -11.17 1.96 16.42
CA LEU A 59 -10.65 3.03 17.28
C LEU A 59 -11.76 3.70 18.11
N ALA A 60 -13.00 3.74 17.62
CA ALA A 60 -14.14 4.26 18.40
C ALA A 60 -14.47 3.35 19.57
N LEU A 61 -14.39 2.03 19.37
CA LEU A 61 -14.59 1.03 20.41
C LEU A 61 -13.44 1.04 21.42
N CYS A 62 -12.18 1.01 20.96
CA CYS A 62 -11.02 0.88 21.83
C CYS A 62 -10.59 2.20 22.48
N TYR A 63 -10.87 3.35 21.86
CA TYR A 63 -10.49 4.68 22.34
C TYR A 63 -11.70 5.61 22.44
N HIS A 64 -12.76 5.12 23.11
CA HIS A 64 -14.00 5.88 23.32
C HIS A 64 -13.79 7.17 24.14
N GLN A 65 -12.72 7.22 24.96
CA GLN A 65 -12.38 8.34 25.83
C GLN A 65 -11.68 9.50 25.09
N LEU A 66 -11.18 9.26 23.88
CA LEU A 66 -10.54 10.28 23.07
C LEU A 66 -11.61 11.12 22.36
N SER A 67 -11.31 12.41 22.18
CA SER A 67 -12.07 13.26 21.27
C SER A 67 -12.03 12.71 19.85
N ASP A 68 -13.05 13.02 19.06
CA ASP A 68 -13.16 12.54 17.68
C ASP A 68 -11.98 13.01 16.81
N ASP A 69 -11.44 14.21 17.05
CA ASP A 69 -10.24 14.71 16.39
C ASP A 69 -8.99 13.88 16.72
N ALA A 70 -8.79 13.54 18.00
CA ALA A 70 -7.67 12.71 18.42
C ALA A 70 -7.79 11.28 17.87
N ARG A 71 -9.02 10.78 17.75
CA ARG A 71 -9.31 9.48 17.14
C ARG A 71 -9.02 9.50 15.64
N GLU A 72 -9.41 10.54 14.92
CA GLU A 72 -9.15 10.69 13.49
C GLU A 72 -7.64 10.82 13.19
N GLN A 73 -6.87 11.48 14.05
CA GLN A 73 -5.41 11.48 13.95
C GLN A 73 -4.82 10.07 14.07
N LYS A 74 -5.35 9.24 14.99
CA LYS A 74 -4.95 7.83 15.10
C LYS A 74 -5.33 7.00 13.88
N VAL A 75 -6.49 7.25 13.26
CA VAL A 75 -6.88 6.60 12.01
C VAL A 75 -5.84 6.88 10.93
N ARG A 76 -5.50 8.17 10.72
CA ARG A 76 -4.48 8.59 9.74
C ARG A 76 -3.13 7.94 10.01
N ALA A 77 -2.68 7.97 11.27
CA ALA A 77 -1.41 7.38 11.66
C ALA A 77 -1.38 5.87 11.41
N SER A 78 -2.47 5.17 11.75
CA SER A 78 -2.61 3.72 11.52
C SER A 78 -2.57 3.40 10.03
N THR A 79 -3.33 4.12 9.18
CA THR A 79 -3.33 3.89 7.72
C THR A 79 -1.93 4.08 7.12
N LEU A 80 -1.21 5.11 7.57
CA LEU A 80 0.13 5.42 7.09
C LEU A 80 1.17 4.37 7.51
N GLN A 81 1.08 3.87 8.76
CA GLN A 81 1.92 2.77 9.23
C GLN A 81 1.63 1.48 8.46
N THR A 82 0.36 1.14 8.24
CA THR A 82 -0.02 -0.04 7.45
C THR A 82 0.53 0.04 6.03
N ALA A 83 0.45 1.21 5.38
CA ALA A 83 0.99 1.40 4.04
C ALA A 83 2.53 1.26 4.01
N ASN A 84 3.24 1.79 5.00
CA ASN A 84 4.70 1.62 5.11
C ASN A 84 5.07 0.14 5.31
N MET A 85 4.45 -0.51 6.28
CA MET A 85 4.69 -1.93 6.59
C MET A 85 4.39 -2.81 5.37
N GLY A 86 3.31 -2.50 4.66
CA GLY A 86 2.97 -3.15 3.43
C GLY A 86 4.03 -3.03 2.33
N LEU A 87 4.65 -1.86 2.17
CA LEU A 87 5.77 -1.70 1.23
C LEU A 87 7.05 -2.38 1.71
N GLU A 88 7.31 -2.41 3.02
CA GLU A 88 8.45 -3.13 3.60
C GLU A 88 8.33 -4.64 3.39
N LEU A 89 7.13 -5.19 3.52
CA LEU A 89 6.85 -6.62 3.37
C LEU A 89 6.58 -7.04 1.91
N GLY A 90 6.52 -6.09 0.97
CA GLY A 90 6.25 -6.37 -0.44
C GLY A 90 4.81 -6.82 -0.72
N TRP A 91 3.84 -6.02 -0.25
CA TRP A 91 2.38 -6.22 -0.27
C TRP A 91 1.89 -7.32 -1.24
N SER A 92 1.49 -8.45 -0.65
CA SER A 92 0.86 -9.62 -1.30
C SER A 92 -0.65 -9.46 -1.45
#